data_AF-A0A1Z4R9Q3-F1
#
_entry.id   AF-A0A1Z4R9Q3-F1
#
_cell.length_a   1.000
_cell.length_b   1.000
_cell.length_c   1.000
_cell.angle_alpha   90.00
_cell.angle_beta   90.00
_cell.angle_gamma   90.00
#
_symmetry.space_group_name_H-M   'P 1'
#
loop_
_entity.id
_entity.type
_entity.pdbx_description
1 polymer ?
#
loop_
_entity_poly.entity_id
_entity_poly.type
_entity_poly.pdbx_seq_one_letter_code
_entity_poly.pdbx_strand_id
1 'polypeptide(L)'
;MEEILVRAKQLKEELLDFVMDAEGDLAVALESFSAKKLSTLPKSQYASHANNEMVMDMFLTEVQIHAKTPIDLFLDSKPKLSTSDRSLVQSWQKSFIGLFAVTDIFADGCKLMNWMTAKYYVVKTKNSYESQLLSRLKNGEILLARIAPVTDSYWMFSTSISIMGKLGKPKLAVAIGNFKQNYKNYLYTDAPELLEEAWESVEEYHQAFLDFFHRDEITLPGYQLQKRLKEFQDFITQRSLENAGIDSSKSLKELVEEAGASREEIVEVAAEMGADAKAAAQLLENNQNTKMVMPDIELPNHLKKAEQVTVITHPRWGQMFLTNYHLFKNMLEVTDWRSAENSEKLLRQYLEEPEINPSIWHRLAKQYPEKLEKVLQDFLNREEFNLQQDLETTLQEFNKSLNPELPEIASVPLHLHNLFQEALIEVNGKSKSKNKSKAKAGFG
;
A
#
# COMPACT_ATOMS: atom_id res chain seq x y z
N MET A 1 -14.53 20.51 28.20
CA MET A 1 -14.20 19.21 27.58
C MET A 1 -15.27 18.23 28.01
N GLU A 2 -15.86 17.47 27.08
CA GLU A 2 -16.93 16.53 27.39
C GLU A 2 -16.45 15.44 28.37
N GLU A 3 -17.33 15.02 29.29
CA GLU A 3 -16.98 14.04 30.34
C GLU A 3 -16.43 12.73 29.77
N ILE A 4 -17.02 12.23 28.68
CA ILE A 4 -16.57 11.00 28.01
C ILE A 4 -15.16 11.15 27.42
N LEU A 5 -14.79 12.34 26.93
CA LEU A 5 -13.46 12.59 26.37
C LEU A 5 -12.39 12.67 27.47
N VAL A 6 -12.75 13.25 28.62
CA VAL A 6 -11.89 13.23 29.82
C VAL A 6 -11.69 11.79 30.30
N ARG A 7 -12.76 10.99 30.34
CA ARG A 7 -12.70 9.58 30.72
C ARG A 7 -11.89 8.74 29.73
N ALA A 8 -12.06 8.98 28.42
CA ALA A 8 -11.28 8.33 27.38
C ALA A 8 -9.77 8.58 27.54
N LYS A 9 -9.39 9.83 27.85
CA LYS A 9 -8.00 10.18 28.13
C LYS A 9 -7.45 9.40 29.34
N GLN A 10 -8.17 9.39 30.47
CA GLN A 10 -7.75 8.66 31.67
C GLN A 10 -7.57 7.17 31.41
N LEU A 11 -8.55 6.53 30.76
CA LEU A 11 -8.47 5.11 30.43
C LEU A 11 -7.32 4.79 29.47
N LYS A 12 -6.98 5.72 28.58
CA LYS A 12 -5.84 5.55 27.67
C LYS A 12 -4.51 5.62 28.41
N GLU A 13 -4.38 6.56 29.36
CA GLU A 13 -3.22 6.64 30.25
C GLU A 13 -3.10 5.36 31.11
N GLU A 14 -4.19 4.91 31.73
CA GLU A 14 -4.21 3.65 32.51
C GLU A 14 -3.81 2.41 31.68
N LEU A 15 -4.21 2.36 30.40
CA LEU A 15 -3.85 1.28 29.47
C LEU A 15 -2.36 1.32 29.10
N LEU A 16 -1.81 2.51 28.86
CA LEU A 16 -0.39 2.66 28.55
C LEU A 16 0.46 2.30 29.76
N ASP A 17 0.10 2.77 30.96
CA ASP A 17 0.77 2.42 32.21
C ASP A 17 0.74 0.90 32.44
N PHE A 18 -0.41 0.25 32.23
CA PHE A 18 -0.54 -1.21 32.33
C PHE A 18 0.44 -1.97 31.44
N VAL A 19 0.66 -1.50 30.21
CA VAL A 19 1.59 -2.14 29.26
C VAL A 19 3.05 -1.84 29.63
N MET A 20 3.35 -0.62 30.06
CA MET A 20 4.71 -0.21 30.44
C MET A 20 5.18 -0.87 31.74
N ASP A 21 4.28 -1.12 32.68
CA ASP A 21 4.55 -1.77 33.97
C ASP A 21 4.47 -3.30 33.89
N ALA A 22 4.17 -3.86 32.71
CA ALA A 22 4.03 -5.30 32.53
C ALA A 22 5.36 -6.03 32.66
N GLU A 23 5.29 -7.28 33.14
CA GLU A 23 6.41 -8.23 33.16
C GLU A 23 6.07 -9.48 32.34
N GLY A 24 7.07 -10.31 32.06
CA GLY A 24 6.90 -11.58 31.35
C GLY A 24 6.57 -11.41 29.86
N ASP A 25 5.69 -12.27 29.34
CA ASP A 25 5.41 -12.38 27.89
C ASP A 25 4.96 -11.06 27.26
N LEU A 26 4.20 -10.22 27.99
CA LEU A 26 3.73 -8.93 27.50
C LEU A 26 4.90 -7.95 27.31
N ALA A 27 5.85 -7.91 28.24
CA ALA A 27 7.06 -7.09 28.13
C ALA A 27 7.98 -7.55 26.99
N VAL A 28 8.21 -8.87 26.89
CA VAL A 28 9.04 -9.47 25.82
C VAL A 28 8.43 -9.19 24.43
N ALA A 29 7.10 -9.29 24.31
CA ALA A 29 6.39 -8.98 23.09
C ALA A 29 6.51 -7.49 22.72
N LEU A 30 6.40 -6.59 23.71
CA LEU A 30 6.54 -5.16 23.50
C LEU A 30 7.94 -4.79 23.00
N GLU A 31 8.98 -5.30 23.65
CA GLU A 31 10.37 -5.05 23.25
C GLU A 31 10.65 -5.55 21.83
N SER A 32 10.25 -6.79 21.53
CA SER A 32 10.45 -7.43 20.23
C SER A 32 9.70 -6.68 19.12
N PHE A 33 8.45 -6.32 19.35
CA PHE A 33 7.63 -5.55 18.39
C PHE A 33 8.22 -4.15 18.16
N SER A 34 8.60 -3.47 19.24
CA SER A 34 9.14 -2.11 19.18
C SER A 34 10.47 -2.08 18.43
N ALA A 35 11.38 -3.01 18.73
CA ALA A 35 12.65 -3.15 18.02
C ALA A 35 12.44 -3.38 16.52
N LYS A 36 11.52 -4.27 16.16
CA LYS A 36 11.19 -4.56 14.76
C LYS A 36 10.61 -3.33 14.05
N LYS A 37 9.57 -2.69 14.60
CA LYS A 37 8.91 -1.55 13.95
C LYS A 37 9.79 -0.31 13.87
N LEU A 38 10.51 0.05 14.93
CA LEU A 38 11.42 1.20 14.93
C LEU A 38 12.60 1.02 13.96
N SER A 39 12.99 -0.21 13.64
CA SER A 39 14.01 -0.47 12.61
C SER A 39 13.53 -0.10 11.20
N THR A 40 12.22 -0.18 10.95
CA THR A 40 11.60 0.08 9.64
C THR A 40 11.18 1.54 9.43
N LEU A 41 10.93 2.29 10.51
CA LEU A 41 10.48 3.67 10.42
C LEU A 41 11.64 4.65 10.15
N PRO A 42 11.38 5.79 9.46
CA PRO A 42 12.41 6.79 9.19
C PRO A 42 13.03 7.35 10.48
N LYS A 43 14.35 7.23 10.61
CA LYS A 43 15.13 7.75 11.75
C LYS A 43 15.48 9.23 11.55
N SER A 44 14.53 10.13 11.79
CA SER A 44 14.86 11.56 11.98
C SER A 44 14.76 11.93 13.46
N GLN A 45 15.62 12.84 13.94
CA GLN A 45 15.65 13.23 15.37
C GLN A 45 14.29 13.77 15.87
N TYR A 46 13.56 14.48 15.01
CA TYR A 46 12.21 15.00 15.32
C TYR A 46 11.12 13.93 15.25
N ALA A 47 11.33 12.84 14.51
CA ALA A 47 10.39 11.73 14.42
C ALA A 47 10.56 10.71 15.55
N SER A 48 11.68 10.69 16.28
CA SER A 48 11.98 9.64 17.27
C SER A 48 10.91 9.50 18.36
N HIS A 49 10.51 10.60 19.02
CA HIS A 49 9.49 10.57 20.06
C HIS A 49 8.09 10.24 19.51
N ALA A 50 7.70 10.85 18.39
CA ALA A 50 6.42 10.58 17.75
C ALA A 50 6.33 9.13 17.24
N ASN A 51 7.45 8.56 16.75
CA ASN A 51 7.56 7.17 16.34
C ASN A 51 7.40 6.23 17.54
N ASN A 52 8.01 6.54 18.69
CA ASN A 52 7.85 5.73 19.89
C ASN A 52 6.39 5.71 20.36
N GLU A 53 5.72 6.88 20.44
CA GLU A 53 4.28 6.93 20.77
C GLU A 53 3.44 6.14 19.76
N MET A 54 3.72 6.28 18.47
CA MET A 54 3.00 5.56 17.41
C MET A 54 3.19 4.05 17.54
N VAL A 55 4.42 3.57 17.75
CA VAL A 55 4.74 2.15 17.89
C VAL A 55 4.10 1.56 19.14
N MET A 56 4.13 2.29 20.27
CA MET A 56 3.39 1.90 21.48
C MET A 56 1.90 1.75 21.19
N ASP A 57 1.30 2.70 20.47
CA ASP A 57 -0.13 2.66 20.19
C ASP A 57 -0.53 1.58 19.18
N MET A 58 0.36 1.27 18.23
CA MET A 58 0.23 0.14 17.32
C MET A 58 0.27 -1.19 18.08
N PHE A 59 1.19 -1.32 19.04
CA PHE A 59 1.32 -2.53 19.86
C PHE A 59 0.01 -2.90 20.56
N LEU A 60 -0.73 -1.90 21.06
CA LEU A 60 -2.01 -2.11 21.75
C LEU A 60 -3.06 -2.88 20.94
N THR A 61 -3.00 -2.79 19.60
CA THR A 61 -4.00 -3.40 18.70
C THR A 61 -3.43 -4.45 17.75
N GLU A 62 -2.13 -4.40 17.43
CA GLU A 62 -1.53 -5.28 16.41
C GLU A 62 -0.97 -6.60 16.96
N VAL A 63 -0.56 -6.63 18.23
CA VAL A 63 0.12 -7.79 18.80
C VAL A 63 -0.86 -8.67 19.55
N GLN A 64 -0.80 -9.97 19.30
CA GLN A 64 -1.51 -10.99 20.07
C GLN A 64 -0.54 -11.76 20.96
N ILE A 65 -0.86 -11.84 22.23
CA ILE A 65 -0.15 -12.61 23.26
C ILE A 65 -1.14 -13.65 23.76
N HIS A 66 -0.86 -14.93 23.50
CA HIS A 66 -1.79 -16.03 23.79
C HIS A 66 -3.20 -15.77 23.24
N ALA A 67 -3.28 -15.31 21.99
CA ALA A 67 -4.50 -14.92 21.27
C ALA A 67 -5.29 -13.72 21.82
N LYS A 68 -4.72 -12.92 22.73
CA LYS A 68 -5.31 -11.69 23.28
C LYS A 68 -4.46 -10.48 22.93
N THR A 69 -5.08 -9.35 22.62
CA THR A 69 -4.31 -8.09 22.47
C THR A 69 -4.03 -7.47 23.84
N PRO A 70 -3.09 -6.51 23.94
CA PRO A 70 -2.89 -5.74 25.18
C PRO A 70 -4.16 -5.07 25.71
N ILE A 71 -5.07 -4.65 24.82
CA ILE A 71 -6.40 -4.13 25.20
C ILE A 71 -7.22 -5.21 25.92
N ASP A 72 -7.25 -6.44 25.40
CA ASP A 72 -8.00 -7.54 26.01
C ASP A 72 -7.41 -7.90 27.39
N LEU A 73 -6.08 -7.97 27.50
CA LEU A 73 -5.38 -8.24 28.75
C LEU A 73 -5.65 -7.15 29.80
N PHE A 74 -5.67 -5.88 29.39
CA PHE A 74 -6.03 -4.77 30.27
C PHE A 74 -7.48 -4.91 30.78
N LEU A 75 -8.43 -5.20 29.89
CA LEU A 75 -9.84 -5.37 30.24
C LEU A 75 -10.09 -6.55 31.19
N ASP A 76 -9.31 -7.61 31.08
CA ASP A 76 -9.32 -8.75 31.99
C ASP A 76 -8.77 -8.38 33.38
N SER A 77 -7.69 -7.60 33.42
CA SER A 77 -7.06 -7.15 34.68
C SER A 77 -7.92 -6.16 35.49
N LYS A 78 -8.94 -5.55 34.85
CA LYS A 78 -9.80 -4.53 35.46
C LYS A 78 -11.27 -4.98 35.51
N PRO A 79 -11.63 -6.04 36.28
CA PRO A 79 -12.99 -6.60 36.34
C PRO A 79 -14.07 -5.55 36.68
N LYS A 80 -13.71 -4.54 37.48
CA LYS A 80 -14.61 -3.51 38.02
C LYS A 80 -14.88 -2.33 37.08
N LEU A 81 -14.31 -2.29 35.86
CA LEU A 81 -14.65 -1.25 34.89
C LEU A 81 -16.14 -1.29 34.55
N SER A 82 -16.75 -0.11 34.43
CA SER A 82 -18.14 0.03 34.00
C SER A 82 -18.33 -0.52 32.58
N THR A 83 -19.56 -0.91 32.23
CA THR A 83 -19.87 -1.40 30.88
C THR A 83 -19.56 -0.37 29.80
N SER A 84 -19.77 0.92 30.09
CA SER A 84 -19.42 2.02 29.18
C SER A 84 -17.91 2.16 28.99
N ASP A 85 -17.12 2.10 30.07
CA ASP A 85 -15.66 2.17 29.97
C ASP A 85 -15.09 0.97 29.21
N ARG A 86 -15.62 -0.23 29.47
CA ARG A 86 -15.23 -1.45 28.74
C ARG A 86 -15.52 -1.32 27.25
N SER A 87 -16.71 -0.84 26.90
CA SER A 87 -17.10 -0.66 25.49
C SER A 87 -16.23 0.39 24.79
N LEU A 88 -15.92 1.48 25.49
CA LEU A 88 -15.01 2.52 25.00
C LEU A 88 -13.61 1.98 24.74
N VAL A 89 -13.02 1.27 25.71
CA VAL A 89 -11.68 0.68 25.56
C VAL A 89 -11.66 -0.39 24.46
N GLN A 90 -12.69 -1.25 24.39
CA GLN A 90 -12.82 -2.24 23.32
C GLN A 90 -12.92 -1.58 21.94
N SER A 91 -13.60 -0.44 21.84
CA SER A 91 -13.75 0.28 20.57
C SER A 91 -12.41 0.72 19.99
N TRP A 92 -11.37 0.89 20.81
CA TRP A 92 -10.04 1.28 20.36
C TRP A 92 -9.31 0.20 19.55
N GLN A 93 -9.82 -1.03 19.49
CA GLN A 93 -9.40 -2.02 18.50
C GLN A 93 -9.61 -1.52 17.05
N LYS A 94 -10.55 -0.58 16.84
CA LYS A 94 -10.83 0.08 15.56
C LYS A 94 -9.95 1.31 15.30
N SER A 95 -8.99 1.59 16.18
CA SER A 95 -8.06 2.71 15.98
C SER A 95 -7.14 2.42 14.79
N PHE A 96 -6.88 3.42 13.97
CA PHE A 96 -6.06 3.24 12.78
C PHE A 96 -5.22 4.47 12.48
N ILE A 97 -4.11 4.23 11.78
CA ILE A 97 -3.24 5.28 11.27
C ILE A 97 -3.78 5.73 9.91
N GLY A 98 -3.87 7.03 9.70
CA GLY A 98 -4.29 7.59 8.42
C GLY A 98 -3.43 8.76 8.01
N LEU A 99 -3.41 8.99 6.69
CA LEU A 99 -2.92 10.22 6.09
C LEU A 99 -4.13 11.11 5.83
N PHE A 100 -4.31 12.15 6.62
CA PHE A 100 -5.52 12.95 6.63
C PHE A 100 -5.32 14.33 6.01
N ALA A 101 -6.32 14.84 5.28
CA ALA A 101 -6.46 16.26 4.99
C ALA A 101 -7.39 16.93 6.02
N VAL A 102 -6.98 18.07 6.55
CA VAL A 102 -7.86 18.93 7.35
C VAL A 102 -8.88 19.60 6.44
N THR A 103 -10.16 19.32 6.61
CA THR A 103 -11.22 19.93 5.80
C THR A 103 -11.87 21.11 6.51
N ASP A 104 -12.07 20.98 7.82
CA ASP A 104 -12.67 22.01 8.67
C ASP A 104 -12.00 22.04 10.04
N ILE A 105 -12.00 23.20 10.69
CA ILE A 105 -11.44 23.39 12.03
C ILE A 105 -12.52 24.03 12.91
N PHE A 106 -12.70 23.48 14.11
CA PHE A 106 -13.65 23.93 15.12
C PHE A 106 -12.90 24.36 16.39
N ALA A 107 -13.61 24.93 17.35
CA ALA A 107 -12.99 25.37 18.61
C ALA A 107 -12.46 24.21 19.47
N ASP A 108 -13.08 23.04 19.37
CA ASP A 108 -12.80 21.84 20.17
C ASP A 108 -12.33 20.64 19.34
N GLY A 109 -12.00 20.85 18.06
CA GLY A 109 -11.64 19.76 17.17
C GLY A 109 -11.45 20.16 15.72
N CYS A 110 -11.40 19.17 14.83
CA CYS A 110 -11.33 19.37 13.39
C CYS A 110 -12.06 18.24 12.65
N LYS A 111 -12.37 18.49 11.37
CA LYS A 111 -12.84 17.47 10.44
C LYS A 111 -11.67 17.06 9.55
N LEU A 112 -11.46 15.76 9.44
CA LEU A 112 -10.38 15.14 8.68
C LEU A 112 -10.98 14.28 7.57
N MET A 113 -10.36 14.27 6.40
CA MET A 113 -10.63 13.31 5.33
C MET A 113 -9.45 12.36 5.21
N ASN A 114 -9.66 11.05 5.29
CA ASN A 114 -8.64 10.05 5.03
C ASN A 114 -8.30 10.02 3.54
N TRP A 115 -7.06 10.31 3.16
CA TRP A 115 -6.64 10.29 1.76
C TRP A 115 -6.74 8.91 1.13
N MET A 116 -6.62 7.84 1.91
CA MET A 116 -6.66 6.50 1.33
C MET A 116 -8.05 6.07 0.91
N THR A 117 -9.11 6.60 1.53
CA THR A 117 -10.50 6.10 1.36
C THR A 117 -11.54 7.19 1.12
N ALA A 118 -11.14 8.47 1.18
CA ALA A 118 -12.01 9.63 1.13
C ALA A 118 -13.11 9.66 2.22
N LYS A 119 -13.00 8.85 3.28
CA LYS A 119 -13.91 8.89 4.44
C LYS A 119 -13.58 10.06 5.37
N TYR A 120 -14.60 10.60 6.03
CA TYR A 120 -14.48 11.78 6.88
C TYR A 120 -14.66 11.45 8.36
N TYR A 121 -13.89 12.13 9.20
CA TYR A 121 -13.84 11.94 10.65
C TYR A 121 -13.91 13.28 11.36
N VAL A 122 -14.76 13.38 12.38
CA VAL A 122 -14.70 14.49 13.34
C VAL A 122 -13.79 14.06 14.49
N VAL A 123 -12.73 14.81 14.73
CA VAL A 123 -11.73 14.52 15.77
C VAL A 123 -11.72 15.65 16.80
N LYS A 124 -11.99 15.34 18.07
CA LYS A 124 -11.99 16.30 19.17
C LYS A 124 -10.65 16.32 19.91
N THR A 125 -10.28 17.48 20.47
CA THR A 125 -9.05 17.63 21.25
C THR A 125 -9.24 17.20 22.70
N LYS A 126 -8.31 16.39 23.20
CA LYS A 126 -8.35 15.87 24.58
C LYS A 126 -7.47 16.65 25.56
N ASN A 127 -6.73 17.65 25.10
CA ASN A 127 -5.89 18.50 25.96
C ASN A 127 -5.62 19.87 25.33
N SER A 128 -5.11 20.81 26.13
CA SER A 128 -4.80 22.19 25.71
C SER A 128 -3.68 22.26 24.68
N TYR A 129 -2.73 21.31 24.70
CA TYR A 129 -1.65 21.22 23.72
C TYR A 129 -2.20 20.94 22.31
N GLU A 130 -3.10 19.97 22.18
CA GLU A 130 -3.80 19.67 20.92
C GLU A 130 -4.66 20.84 20.46
N SER A 131 -5.38 21.51 21.37
CA SER A 131 -6.13 22.73 21.01
C SER A 131 -5.22 23.83 20.49
N GLN A 132 -4.04 24.03 21.09
CA GLN A 132 -3.05 25.00 20.62
C GLN A 132 -2.46 24.59 19.26
N LEU A 133 -2.23 23.29 19.06
CA LEU A 133 -1.75 22.75 17.79
C LEU A 133 -2.78 22.97 16.67
N LEU A 134 -4.05 22.57 16.89
CA LEU A 134 -5.15 22.77 15.95
C LEU A 134 -5.39 24.24 15.63
N SER A 135 -5.20 25.15 16.59
CA SER A 135 -5.36 26.60 16.36
C SER A 135 -4.41 27.18 15.31
N ARG A 136 -3.31 26.46 15.02
CA ARG A 136 -2.32 26.84 14.01
C ARG A 136 -2.55 26.14 12.67
N LEU A 137 -3.38 25.10 12.65
CA LEU A 137 -3.67 24.37 11.43
C LEU A 137 -4.53 25.20 10.48
N LYS A 138 -4.45 24.85 9.20
CA LYS A 138 -5.28 25.45 8.14
C LYS A 138 -5.94 24.35 7.31
N ASN A 139 -7.12 24.65 6.78
CA ASN A 139 -7.79 23.76 5.82
C ASN A 139 -6.86 23.44 4.65
N GLY A 140 -6.81 22.16 4.28
CA GLY A 140 -5.94 21.58 3.26
C GLY A 140 -4.56 21.15 3.75
N GLU A 141 -4.22 21.31 5.03
CA GLU A 141 -3.00 20.73 5.58
C GLU A 141 -3.10 19.22 5.75
N ILE A 142 -1.97 18.55 5.53
CA ILE A 142 -1.86 17.11 5.59
C ILE A 142 -1.27 16.67 6.92
N LEU A 143 -1.90 15.68 7.54
CA LEU A 143 -1.53 15.12 8.83
C LEU A 143 -1.29 13.62 8.68
N LEU A 144 -0.23 13.12 9.30
CA LEU A 144 -0.12 11.69 9.63
C LEU A 144 -0.47 11.55 11.11
N ALA A 145 -1.54 10.81 11.39
CA ALA A 145 -2.03 10.65 12.75
C ALA A 145 -2.67 9.28 12.93
N ARG A 146 -2.77 8.85 14.18
CA ARG A 146 -3.62 7.73 14.59
C ARG A 146 -4.83 8.28 15.31
N ILE A 147 -6.02 7.83 14.93
CA ILE A 147 -7.27 8.23 15.57
C ILE A 147 -7.92 7.03 16.24
N ALA A 148 -8.59 7.28 17.37
CA ALA A 148 -9.31 6.29 18.16
C ALA A 148 -10.77 6.74 18.35
N PRO A 149 -11.74 5.84 18.27
CA PRO A 149 -13.15 6.20 18.47
C PRO A 149 -13.40 6.58 19.94
N VAL A 150 -14.28 7.56 20.14
CA VAL A 150 -14.79 7.94 21.46
C VAL A 150 -16.30 7.68 21.53
N THR A 151 -17.00 8.00 20.45
CA THR A 151 -18.40 7.64 20.22
C THR A 151 -18.56 7.19 18.76
N ASP A 152 -19.76 6.79 18.38
CA ASP A 152 -20.08 6.48 16.97
C ASP A 152 -20.01 7.72 16.06
N SER A 153 -19.97 8.93 16.63
CA SER A 153 -20.02 10.20 15.89
C SER A 153 -18.71 10.96 15.83
N TYR A 154 -17.77 10.69 16.76
CA TYR A 154 -16.50 11.40 16.80
C TYR A 154 -15.37 10.59 17.44
N TRP A 155 -14.17 11.04 17.11
CA TRP A 155 -12.90 10.39 17.40
C TRP A 155 -11.99 11.32 18.22
N MET A 156 -10.91 10.77 18.75
CA MET A 156 -9.81 11.53 19.33
C MET A 156 -8.49 11.14 18.64
N PHE A 157 -7.50 12.01 18.68
CA PHE A 157 -6.14 11.61 18.35
C PHE A 157 -5.66 10.60 19.41
N SER A 158 -5.13 9.46 18.97
CA SER A 158 -4.58 8.45 19.91
C SER A 158 -3.17 8.84 20.35
N THR A 159 -2.37 9.38 19.43
CA THR A 159 -0.96 9.76 19.62
C THR A 159 -0.69 11.19 19.19
N SER A 160 0.57 11.66 19.33
CA SER A 160 1.03 12.89 18.69
C SER A 160 0.78 12.91 17.19
N ILE A 161 0.55 14.11 16.65
CA ILE A 161 0.22 14.36 15.24
C ILE A 161 1.47 14.81 14.49
N SER A 162 1.75 14.19 13.35
CA SER A 162 2.78 14.65 12.42
C SER A 162 2.18 15.56 11.36
N ILE A 163 2.45 16.87 11.45
CA ILE A 163 1.95 17.86 10.49
C ILE A 163 2.92 17.97 9.32
N MET A 164 2.43 17.72 8.10
CA MET A 164 3.20 17.84 6.86
C MET A 164 2.96 19.18 6.13
N GLY A 165 2.01 19.97 6.62
CA GLY A 165 1.59 21.24 6.02
C GLY A 165 0.79 21.04 4.73
N LYS A 166 0.63 22.11 3.95
CA LYS A 166 -0.04 22.02 2.63
C LYS A 166 0.91 21.41 1.61
N LEU A 167 0.53 20.26 1.06
CA LEU A 167 1.31 19.56 0.04
C LEU A 167 0.71 19.81 -1.34
N GLY A 168 1.54 20.27 -2.29
CA GLY A 168 1.17 20.23 -3.71
C GLY A 168 1.13 18.78 -4.23
N LYS A 169 0.47 18.55 -5.37
CA LYS A 169 0.19 17.20 -5.91
C LYS A 169 1.41 16.26 -5.91
N PRO A 170 2.62 16.68 -6.37
CA PRO A 170 3.78 15.79 -6.37
C PRO A 170 4.26 15.39 -4.97
N LYS A 171 4.24 16.33 -4.00
CA LYS A 171 4.63 16.04 -2.63
C LYS A 171 3.61 15.16 -1.92
N LEU A 172 2.32 15.36 -2.22
CA LEU A 172 1.25 14.52 -1.69
C LEU A 172 1.33 13.10 -2.24
N ALA A 173 1.58 12.91 -3.53
CA ALA A 173 1.80 11.59 -4.13
C ALA A 173 2.99 10.86 -3.46
N VAL A 174 4.09 11.57 -3.17
CA VAL A 174 5.22 11.01 -2.41
C VAL A 174 4.81 10.66 -0.98
N ALA A 175 4.03 11.50 -0.30
CA ALA A 175 3.55 11.23 1.06
C ALA A 175 2.64 9.98 1.10
N ILE A 176 1.76 9.81 0.11
CA ILE A 176 0.92 8.61 -0.04
C ILE A 176 1.78 7.38 -0.34
N GLY A 177 2.77 7.48 -1.24
CA GLY A 177 3.70 6.38 -1.50
C GLY A 177 4.47 5.95 -0.25
N ASN A 178 4.97 6.92 0.54
CA ASN A 178 5.60 6.65 1.83
C ASN A 178 4.63 6.03 2.83
N PHE A 179 3.36 6.45 2.83
CA PHE A 179 2.33 5.83 3.66
C PHE A 179 2.10 4.37 3.27
N LYS A 180 1.94 4.09 1.96
CA LYS A 180 1.79 2.72 1.45
C LYS A 180 2.93 1.81 1.87
N GLN A 181 4.17 2.31 1.83
CA GLN A 181 5.35 1.52 2.17
C GLN A 181 5.46 1.22 3.67
N ASN A 182 5.20 2.20 4.53
CA ASN A 182 5.46 2.09 5.97
C ASN A 182 4.24 1.64 6.79
N TYR A 183 3.03 1.80 6.25
CA TYR A 183 1.76 1.55 6.93
C TYR A 183 0.83 0.66 6.08
N LYS A 184 1.39 -0.38 5.46
CA LYS A 184 0.66 -1.32 4.55
C LYS A 184 -0.64 -1.87 5.14
N ASN A 185 -0.59 -2.25 6.42
CA ASN A 185 -1.76 -2.79 7.14
C ASN A 185 -2.88 -1.76 7.34
N TYR A 186 -2.60 -0.47 7.07
CA TYR A 186 -3.51 0.63 7.31
C TYR A 186 -4.18 1.21 6.06
N LEU A 187 -3.83 0.72 4.86
CA LEU A 187 -4.26 1.29 3.58
C LEU A 187 -5.77 1.53 3.49
N TYR A 188 -6.59 0.54 3.84
CA TYR A 188 -8.05 0.62 3.71
C TYR A 188 -8.76 0.13 4.99
N THR A 189 -8.14 0.32 6.15
CA THR A 189 -8.65 -0.16 7.45
C THR A 189 -10.08 0.28 7.72
N ASP A 190 -10.40 1.51 7.32
CA ASP A 190 -11.69 2.12 7.52
C ASP A 190 -12.68 1.89 6.37
N ALA A 191 -12.27 1.16 5.33
CA ALA A 191 -13.07 0.78 4.18
C ALA A 191 -12.74 -0.65 3.74
N PRO A 192 -13.13 -1.68 4.53
CA PRO A 192 -12.86 -3.08 4.20
C PRO A 192 -13.40 -3.48 2.82
N GLU A 193 -14.48 -2.84 2.36
CA GLU A 193 -15.04 -3.02 1.02
C GLU A 193 -14.04 -2.65 -0.09
N LEU A 194 -13.24 -1.59 0.10
CA LEU A 194 -12.21 -1.19 -0.87
C LEU A 194 -11.00 -2.14 -0.82
N LEU A 195 -10.71 -2.72 0.35
CA LEU A 195 -9.65 -3.72 0.48
C LEU A 195 -10.02 -5.01 -0.25
N GLU A 196 -11.26 -5.45 -0.12
CA GLU A 196 -11.80 -6.62 -0.82
C GLU A 196 -11.76 -6.40 -2.33
N GLU A 197 -12.32 -5.29 -2.83
CA GLU A 197 -12.30 -4.92 -4.25
C GLU A 197 -10.85 -4.84 -4.81
N ALA A 198 -9.91 -4.32 -4.02
CA ALA A 198 -8.50 -4.29 -4.41
C ALA A 198 -7.86 -5.69 -4.50
N TRP A 199 -8.29 -6.65 -3.67
CA TRP A 199 -7.81 -8.03 -3.75
C TRP A 199 -8.46 -8.80 -4.90
N GLU A 200 -9.76 -8.61 -5.12
CA GLU A 200 -10.48 -9.18 -6.27
C GLU A 200 -9.83 -8.75 -7.58
N SER A 201 -9.45 -7.47 -7.70
CA SER A 201 -8.78 -6.97 -8.91
C SER A 201 -7.43 -7.67 -9.20
N VAL A 202 -6.72 -8.14 -8.18
CA VAL A 202 -5.45 -8.91 -8.35
C VAL A 202 -5.74 -10.27 -8.97
N GLU A 203 -6.82 -10.92 -8.54
CA GLU A 203 -7.25 -12.21 -9.07
C GLU A 203 -7.78 -12.06 -10.49
N GLU A 204 -8.61 -11.05 -10.76
CA GLU A 204 -9.08 -10.72 -12.11
C GLU A 204 -7.94 -10.42 -13.06
N TYR A 205 -6.94 -9.65 -12.61
CA TYR A 205 -5.72 -9.38 -13.39
C TYR A 205 -4.99 -10.67 -13.75
N HIS A 206 -4.81 -11.58 -12.79
CA HIS A 206 -4.16 -12.87 -13.03
C HIS A 206 -4.95 -13.71 -14.03
N GLN A 207 -6.28 -13.77 -13.90
CA GLN A 207 -7.13 -14.50 -14.83
C GLN A 207 -7.07 -13.89 -16.23
N ALA A 208 -7.13 -12.57 -16.36
CA ALA A 208 -6.97 -11.90 -17.64
C ALA A 208 -5.60 -12.20 -18.27
N PHE A 209 -4.54 -12.27 -17.46
CA PHE A 209 -3.21 -12.63 -17.93
C PHE A 209 -3.16 -14.06 -18.48
N LEU A 210 -3.79 -15.01 -17.79
CA LEU A 210 -3.95 -16.38 -18.27
C LEU A 210 -4.75 -16.43 -19.58
N ASP A 211 -5.84 -15.68 -19.68
CA ASP A 211 -6.69 -15.67 -20.86
C ASP A 211 -5.95 -15.11 -22.09
N PHE A 212 -5.12 -14.06 -21.90
CA PHE A 212 -4.38 -13.40 -22.97
C PHE A 212 -3.07 -14.13 -23.36
N PHE A 213 -2.28 -14.58 -22.38
CA PHE A 213 -0.97 -15.21 -22.63
C PHE A 213 -1.01 -16.74 -22.66
N HIS A 214 -2.12 -17.35 -22.22
CA HIS A 214 -2.34 -18.80 -22.07
C HIS A 214 -1.39 -19.49 -21.07
N ARG A 215 -0.76 -18.71 -20.20
CA ARG A 215 0.17 -19.14 -19.15
C ARG A 215 0.38 -18.01 -18.16
N ASP A 216 0.78 -18.37 -16.95
CA ASP A 216 1.09 -17.44 -15.86
C ASP A 216 2.54 -16.92 -15.87
N GLU A 217 3.38 -17.46 -16.77
CA GLU A 217 4.81 -17.14 -16.90
C GLU A 217 5.16 -16.87 -18.38
N ILE A 218 5.70 -15.69 -18.67
CA ILE A 218 6.27 -15.38 -20.01
C ILE A 218 7.67 -14.80 -19.85
N THR A 219 8.58 -15.11 -20.78
CA THR A 219 9.92 -14.51 -20.83
C THR A 219 10.13 -13.85 -22.18
N LEU A 220 10.43 -12.54 -22.17
CA LEU A 220 10.62 -11.74 -23.37
C LEU A 220 11.73 -10.70 -23.15
N PRO A 221 12.39 -10.21 -24.21
CA PRO A 221 13.22 -9.01 -24.12
C PRO A 221 12.42 -7.81 -23.64
N GLY A 222 13.02 -6.93 -22.82
CA GLY A 222 12.33 -5.83 -22.17
C GLY A 222 11.53 -4.92 -23.11
N TYR A 223 12.07 -4.63 -24.30
CA TYR A 223 11.38 -3.81 -25.29
C TYR A 223 10.15 -4.51 -25.90
N GLN A 224 10.22 -5.83 -26.12
CA GLN A 224 9.09 -6.61 -26.62
C GLN A 224 8.04 -6.78 -25.52
N LEU A 225 8.49 -6.96 -24.28
CA LEU A 225 7.61 -7.09 -23.13
C LEU A 225 6.76 -5.83 -22.94
N GLN A 226 7.34 -4.63 -23.02
CA GLN A 226 6.56 -3.38 -22.92
C GLN A 226 5.45 -3.31 -23.97
N LYS A 227 5.73 -3.74 -25.21
CA LYS A 227 4.72 -3.77 -26.28
C LYS A 227 3.61 -4.76 -25.94
N ARG A 228 3.95 -5.97 -25.50
CA ARG A 228 2.99 -7.01 -25.11
C ARG A 228 2.14 -6.62 -23.91
N LEU A 229 2.72 -5.97 -22.90
CA LEU A 229 1.98 -5.47 -21.75
C LEU A 229 0.99 -4.37 -22.14
N LYS A 230 1.32 -3.54 -23.14
CA LYS A 230 0.37 -2.55 -23.67
C LYS A 230 -0.81 -3.21 -24.39
N GLU A 231 -0.54 -4.23 -25.23
CA GLU A 231 -1.60 -5.03 -25.88
C GLU A 231 -2.49 -5.72 -24.82
N PHE A 232 -1.87 -6.21 -23.74
CA PHE A 232 -2.59 -6.82 -22.62
C PHE A 232 -3.44 -5.82 -21.83
N GLN A 233 -2.93 -4.61 -21.59
CA GLN A 233 -3.69 -3.52 -20.97
C GLN A 233 -4.93 -3.17 -21.81
N ASP A 234 -4.76 -3.08 -23.14
CA ASP A 234 -5.86 -2.82 -24.07
C ASP A 234 -6.93 -3.94 -23.99
N PHE A 235 -6.50 -5.20 -23.88
CA PHE A 235 -7.39 -6.35 -23.68
C PHE A 235 -8.17 -6.27 -22.36
N ILE A 236 -7.52 -5.93 -21.24
CA ILE A 236 -8.21 -5.76 -19.95
C ILE A 236 -9.24 -4.65 -20.03
N THR A 237 -8.85 -3.48 -20.57
CA THR A 237 -9.77 -2.34 -20.71
C THR A 237 -10.98 -2.70 -21.57
N GLN A 238 -10.78 -3.40 -22.70
CA GLN A 238 -11.90 -3.84 -23.53
C GLN A 238 -12.84 -4.79 -22.78
N ARG A 239 -12.29 -5.77 -22.05
CA ARG A 239 -13.08 -6.71 -21.25
C ARG A 239 -13.87 -6.01 -20.14
N SER A 240 -13.28 -5.01 -19.50
CA SER A 240 -13.94 -4.16 -18.50
C SER A 240 -15.16 -3.44 -19.10
N LEU A 241 -14.98 -2.81 -20.26
CA LEU A 241 -16.07 -2.15 -20.98
C LEU A 241 -17.20 -3.13 -21.37
N GLU A 242 -16.85 -4.30 -21.90
CA GLU A 242 -17.83 -5.34 -22.27
C GLU A 242 -18.61 -5.83 -21.04
N ASN A 243 -17.94 -6.05 -19.91
CA ASN A 243 -18.58 -6.45 -18.65
C ASN A 243 -19.50 -5.36 -18.09
N ALA A 244 -19.17 -4.09 -18.30
CA ALA A 244 -20.03 -2.95 -17.96
C ALA A 244 -21.21 -2.77 -18.95
N GLY A 245 -21.31 -3.62 -19.98
CA GLY A 245 -22.32 -3.49 -21.03
C GLY A 245 -22.07 -2.31 -21.98
N ILE A 246 -20.85 -1.76 -21.97
CA ILE A 246 -20.42 -0.67 -22.84
C ILE A 246 -19.87 -1.28 -24.13
N ASP A 247 -20.56 -1.00 -25.24
CA ASP A 247 -20.11 -1.46 -26.56
C ASP A 247 -18.89 -0.66 -27.02
N SER A 248 -17.71 -1.29 -26.96
CA SER A 248 -16.43 -0.71 -27.36
C SER A 248 -16.31 -0.39 -28.85
N SER A 249 -17.27 -0.82 -29.68
CA SER A 249 -17.34 -0.48 -31.10
C SER A 249 -18.09 0.83 -31.38
N LYS A 250 -18.83 1.35 -30.38
CA LYS A 250 -19.58 2.60 -30.51
C LYS A 250 -18.69 3.82 -30.31
N SER A 251 -18.99 4.87 -31.07
CA SER A 251 -18.34 6.17 -30.90
C SER A 251 -18.74 6.81 -29.57
N LEU A 252 -17.88 7.67 -29.01
CA LEU A 252 -18.16 8.43 -27.79
C LEU A 252 -19.52 9.16 -27.84
N LYS A 253 -19.96 9.57 -29.04
CA LYS A 253 -21.24 10.25 -29.25
C LYS A 253 -22.44 9.30 -29.06
N GLU A 254 -22.34 8.06 -29.52
CA GLU A 254 -23.39 7.05 -29.39
C GLU A 254 -23.51 6.55 -27.94
N LEU A 255 -22.37 6.40 -27.25
CA LEU A 255 -22.35 6.04 -25.82
C LEU A 255 -22.99 7.12 -24.93
N VAL A 256 -22.80 8.40 -25.26
CA VAL A 256 -23.40 9.54 -24.54
C VAL A 256 -24.92 9.65 -24.78
N GLU A 257 -25.38 9.36 -26.00
CA GLU A 257 -26.81 9.34 -26.33
C GLU A 257 -27.55 8.19 -25.62
N GLU A 258 -26.89 7.04 -25.40
CA GLU A 258 -27.47 5.90 -24.67
C GLU A 258 -27.45 6.05 -23.15
N ALA A 259 -26.41 6.70 -22.59
CA ALA A 259 -26.25 6.89 -21.14
C ALA A 259 -27.11 8.04 -20.56
N GLY A 260 -27.77 8.83 -21.39
CA GLY A 260 -28.66 9.93 -20.96
C GLY A 260 -27.96 11.11 -20.28
N ALA A 261 -26.63 11.20 -20.38
CA ALA A 261 -25.83 12.31 -19.86
C ALA A 261 -25.77 13.48 -20.86
N SER A 262 -25.74 14.73 -20.36
CA SER A 262 -25.66 15.90 -21.24
C SER A 262 -24.28 15.97 -21.92
N ARG A 263 -24.27 16.27 -23.23
CA ARG A 263 -23.05 16.31 -24.05
C ARG A 263 -22.11 17.43 -23.61
N GLU A 264 -22.65 18.45 -22.96
CA GLU A 264 -21.92 19.58 -22.39
C GLU A 264 -21.09 19.19 -21.15
N GLU A 265 -21.63 18.39 -20.21
CA GLU A 265 -20.90 18.01 -18.98
C GLU A 265 -19.65 17.16 -19.26
N ILE A 266 -19.72 16.25 -20.23
CA ILE A 266 -18.60 15.34 -20.54
C ILE A 266 -17.53 16.05 -21.37
N VAL A 267 -17.92 16.95 -22.28
CA VAL A 267 -16.99 17.72 -23.11
C VAL A 267 -16.26 18.78 -22.29
N GLU A 268 -16.92 19.40 -21.31
CA GLU A 268 -16.30 20.37 -20.41
C GLU A 268 -15.20 19.73 -19.55
N VAL A 269 -15.47 18.54 -18.98
CA VAL A 269 -14.48 17.78 -18.20
C VAL A 269 -13.32 17.25 -19.07
N ALA A 270 -13.61 16.75 -20.28
CA ALA A 270 -12.58 16.28 -21.20
C ALA A 270 -11.69 17.41 -21.75
N ALA A 271 -12.28 18.60 -21.94
CA ALA A 271 -11.57 19.80 -22.41
C ALA A 271 -10.74 20.47 -21.30
N GLU A 272 -11.21 20.49 -20.05
CA GLU A 272 -10.44 20.98 -18.90
C GLU A 272 -9.20 20.12 -18.61
N MET A 273 -9.26 18.82 -18.92
CA MET A 273 -8.16 17.86 -18.66
C MET A 273 -7.29 17.53 -19.88
N GLY A 274 -7.65 18.03 -21.08
CA GLY A 274 -6.83 17.92 -22.29
C GLY A 274 -6.65 16.51 -22.85
N ALA A 275 -7.65 15.63 -22.71
CA ALA A 275 -7.50 14.19 -22.93
C ALA A 275 -8.09 13.66 -24.26
N ASP A 276 -7.51 12.55 -24.74
CA ASP A 276 -7.91 11.75 -25.93
C ASP A 276 -9.25 11.01 -25.67
N ALA A 277 -9.98 10.65 -26.73
CA ALA A 277 -11.17 9.78 -26.72
C ALA A 277 -11.07 8.53 -25.83
N LYS A 278 -9.86 7.97 -25.62
CA LYS A 278 -9.63 6.85 -24.69
C LYS A 278 -9.84 7.21 -23.21
N ALA A 279 -9.51 8.44 -22.82
CA ALA A 279 -9.76 8.95 -21.47
C ALA A 279 -11.24 9.28 -21.23
N ALA A 280 -11.96 9.68 -22.30
CA ALA A 280 -13.39 9.90 -22.22
C ALA A 280 -14.18 8.58 -22.06
N ALA A 281 -13.66 7.46 -22.59
CA ALA A 281 -14.21 6.12 -22.33
C ALA A 281 -13.97 5.66 -20.87
N GLN A 282 -12.81 5.97 -20.27
CA GLN A 282 -12.56 5.74 -18.83
C GLN A 282 -13.47 6.58 -17.93
N LEU A 283 -13.84 7.80 -18.36
CA LEU A 283 -14.83 8.61 -17.64
C LEU A 283 -16.25 8.02 -17.69
N LEU A 284 -16.57 7.26 -18.74
CA LEU A 284 -17.84 6.53 -18.84
C LEU A 284 -17.85 5.25 -17.98
N GLU A 285 -16.71 4.55 -17.82
CA GLU A 285 -16.55 3.51 -16.78
C GLU A 285 -16.81 4.09 -15.38
N ASN A 286 -16.24 5.26 -15.08
CA ASN A 286 -16.33 5.90 -13.76
C ASN A 286 -17.74 6.39 -13.36
N ASN A 287 -18.64 6.60 -14.33
CA ASN A 287 -20.04 6.97 -14.05
C ASN A 287 -20.91 5.74 -13.74
N GLN A 288 -20.41 4.52 -13.95
CA GLN A 288 -21.07 3.27 -13.58
C GLN A 288 -20.34 2.62 -12.40
N ASN A 289 -20.57 3.14 -11.20
CA ASN A 289 -20.33 2.50 -9.89
C ASN A 289 -18.90 2.07 -9.49
N THR A 290 -17.86 2.15 -10.33
CA THR A 290 -16.52 1.71 -9.94
C THR A 290 -15.78 2.77 -9.12
N LYS A 291 -15.55 2.48 -7.83
CA LYS A 291 -14.77 3.35 -6.93
C LYS A 291 -13.26 3.18 -7.10
N MET A 292 -12.85 2.07 -7.70
CA MET A 292 -11.47 1.63 -7.83
C MET A 292 -11.05 1.53 -9.29
N VAL A 293 -9.79 1.86 -9.57
CA VAL A 293 -9.20 1.85 -10.92
C VAL A 293 -7.86 1.12 -10.89
N MET A 294 -7.64 0.26 -11.88
CA MET A 294 -6.36 -0.42 -12.07
C MET A 294 -5.29 0.57 -12.58
N PRO A 295 -4.09 0.63 -11.97
CA PRO A 295 -3.03 1.51 -12.44
C PRO A 295 -2.45 1.10 -13.79
N ASP A 296 -1.89 2.05 -14.53
CA ASP A 296 -1.23 1.80 -15.81
C ASP A 296 0.00 0.90 -15.66
N ILE A 297 0.13 -0.10 -16.53
CA ILE A 297 1.29 -1.00 -16.56
C ILE A 297 2.38 -0.37 -17.45
N GLU A 298 3.33 0.34 -16.84
CA GLU A 298 4.55 0.78 -17.51
C GLU A 298 5.79 0.15 -16.89
N LEU A 299 6.64 -0.45 -17.74
CA LEU A 299 7.90 -1.01 -17.25
C LEU A 299 8.87 0.11 -16.86
N PRO A 300 9.51 0.00 -15.68
CA PRO A 300 10.68 0.79 -15.34
C PRO A 300 11.77 0.74 -16.43
N ASN A 301 12.52 1.84 -16.57
CA ASN A 301 13.53 1.98 -17.62
C ASN A 301 14.61 0.90 -17.62
N HIS A 302 14.96 0.36 -16.45
CA HIS A 302 15.95 -0.72 -16.35
C HIS A 302 15.40 -2.04 -16.90
N LEU A 303 14.11 -2.35 -16.68
CA LEU A 303 13.45 -3.52 -17.25
C LEU A 303 13.23 -3.40 -18.76
N LYS A 304 12.90 -2.21 -19.27
CA LYS A 304 12.77 -1.96 -20.72
C LYS A 304 14.06 -2.28 -21.49
N LYS A 305 15.21 -2.07 -20.84
CA LYS A 305 16.54 -2.29 -21.43
C LYS A 305 17.13 -3.68 -21.14
N ALA A 306 16.47 -4.48 -20.30
CA ALA A 306 16.95 -5.80 -19.97
C ALA A 306 16.84 -6.75 -21.18
N GLU A 307 17.86 -7.59 -21.37
CA GLU A 307 17.92 -8.55 -22.47
C GLU A 307 16.79 -9.57 -22.40
N GLN A 308 16.44 -9.98 -21.18
CA GLN A 308 15.29 -10.85 -20.89
C GLN A 308 14.65 -10.44 -19.57
N VAL A 309 13.32 -10.48 -19.54
CA VAL A 309 12.51 -10.30 -18.35
C VAL A 309 11.47 -11.40 -18.34
N THR A 310 11.41 -12.14 -17.24
CA THR A 310 10.32 -13.08 -16.96
C THR A 310 9.24 -12.36 -16.20
N VAL A 311 8.01 -12.40 -16.68
CA VAL A 311 6.82 -11.96 -15.95
C VAL A 311 6.11 -13.17 -15.42
N ILE A 312 5.86 -13.19 -14.12
CA ILE A 312 5.01 -14.19 -13.47
C ILE A 312 3.82 -13.46 -12.86
N THR A 313 2.62 -14.02 -12.98
CA THR A 313 1.43 -13.54 -12.28
C THR A 313 0.90 -14.57 -11.29
N HIS A 314 0.35 -14.10 -10.19
CA HIS A 314 -0.25 -14.94 -9.14
C HIS A 314 -1.46 -14.22 -8.55
N PRO A 315 -2.57 -14.91 -8.24
CA PRO A 315 -3.81 -14.29 -7.77
C PRO A 315 -3.73 -13.62 -6.38
N ARG A 316 -2.55 -13.67 -5.73
CA ARG A 316 -2.32 -13.15 -4.36
C ARG A 316 -0.99 -12.42 -4.23
N TRP A 317 0.02 -12.82 -4.99
CA TRP A 317 1.32 -12.14 -5.04
C TRP A 317 1.41 -11.11 -6.15
N GLY A 318 0.37 -11.00 -6.99
CA GLY A 318 0.30 -10.03 -8.08
C GLY A 318 1.24 -10.37 -9.22
N GLN A 319 1.81 -9.33 -9.84
CA GLN A 319 2.76 -9.44 -10.94
C GLN A 319 4.19 -9.27 -10.44
N MET A 320 5.09 -10.14 -10.91
CA MET A 320 6.52 -10.11 -10.61
C MET A 320 7.32 -10.00 -11.91
N PHE A 321 8.37 -9.18 -11.90
CA PHE A 321 9.30 -9.01 -13.01
C PHE A 321 10.68 -9.50 -12.61
N LEU A 322 11.16 -10.57 -13.25
CA LEU A 322 12.41 -11.24 -12.89
C LEU A 322 13.39 -11.21 -14.07
N THR A 323 14.48 -10.45 -13.95
CA THR A 323 15.47 -10.30 -15.03
C THR A 323 16.42 -11.50 -15.15
N ASN A 324 16.59 -12.26 -14.06
CA ASN A 324 17.56 -13.35 -13.94
C ASN A 324 16.91 -14.73 -13.67
N TYR A 325 15.59 -14.87 -13.83
CA TYR A 325 14.87 -16.13 -13.56
C TYR A 325 15.32 -17.30 -14.43
N HIS A 326 15.57 -17.03 -15.72
CA HIS A 326 16.11 -18.02 -16.64
C HIS A 326 17.51 -18.49 -16.21
N LEU A 327 18.37 -17.59 -15.71
CA LEU A 327 19.70 -17.95 -15.19
C LEU A 327 19.57 -18.85 -13.96
N PHE A 328 18.61 -18.57 -13.08
CA PHE A 328 18.37 -19.38 -11.89
C PHE A 328 17.89 -20.78 -12.26
N LYS A 329 16.94 -20.90 -13.21
CA LYS A 329 16.49 -22.20 -13.73
C LYS A 329 17.63 -22.98 -14.38
N ASN A 330 18.44 -22.33 -15.22
CA ASN A 330 19.61 -22.97 -15.84
C ASN A 330 20.63 -23.45 -14.80
N MET A 331 20.86 -22.68 -13.73
CA MET A 331 21.72 -23.06 -12.60
C MET A 331 21.17 -24.31 -11.89
N LEU A 332 19.85 -24.42 -11.71
CA LEU A 332 19.24 -25.63 -11.17
C LEU A 332 19.34 -26.80 -12.13
N GLU A 333 19.49 -26.58 -13.44
CA GLU A 333 19.48 -27.68 -14.42
C GLU A 333 20.81 -28.41 -14.56
N VAL A 334 21.94 -27.74 -14.33
CA VAL A 334 23.30 -28.31 -14.41
C VAL A 334 23.61 -29.27 -13.26
N THR A 335 24.52 -30.23 -13.49
CA THR A 335 24.88 -31.27 -12.51
C THR A 335 25.54 -30.70 -11.26
N ASP A 336 26.42 -29.72 -11.44
CA ASP A 336 27.05 -28.95 -10.37
C ASP A 336 26.63 -27.49 -10.54
N TRP A 337 25.76 -27.02 -9.66
CA TRP A 337 25.23 -25.65 -9.70
C TRP A 337 26.34 -24.60 -9.55
N ARG A 338 27.47 -24.94 -8.91
CA ARG A 338 28.63 -24.04 -8.78
C ARG A 338 29.35 -23.80 -10.11
N SER A 339 29.17 -24.68 -11.09
CA SER A 339 29.73 -24.50 -12.44
C SER A 339 29.02 -23.42 -13.26
N ALA A 340 27.80 -23.03 -12.87
CA ALA A 340 27.09 -21.94 -13.50
C ALA A 340 27.72 -20.59 -13.14
N GLU A 341 27.81 -19.69 -14.11
CA GLU A 341 28.45 -18.38 -13.94
C GLU A 341 27.75 -17.55 -12.85
N ASN A 342 28.53 -17.00 -11.91
CA ASN A 342 28.03 -16.17 -10.80
C ASN A 342 26.93 -16.82 -9.94
N SER A 343 26.86 -18.15 -9.89
CA SER A 343 25.81 -18.94 -9.22
C SER A 343 25.62 -18.59 -7.75
N GLU A 344 26.70 -18.50 -6.95
CA GLU A 344 26.61 -18.12 -5.53
C GLU A 344 26.02 -16.71 -5.34
N LYS A 345 26.44 -15.75 -6.17
CA LYS A 345 25.92 -14.39 -6.13
C LYS A 345 24.44 -14.35 -6.51
N LEU A 346 24.06 -15.12 -7.53
CA LEU A 346 22.68 -15.24 -7.98
C LEU A 346 21.79 -15.86 -6.89
N LEU A 347 22.25 -16.91 -6.22
CA LEU A 347 21.50 -17.55 -5.14
C LEU A 347 21.33 -16.63 -3.93
N ARG A 348 22.41 -15.93 -3.53
CA ARG A 348 22.34 -14.89 -2.51
C ARG A 348 21.32 -13.81 -2.86
N GLN A 349 21.36 -13.32 -4.10
CA GLN A 349 20.42 -12.33 -4.60
C GLN A 349 18.96 -12.84 -4.47
N TYR A 350 18.69 -14.09 -4.82
CA TYR A 350 17.35 -14.67 -4.70
C TYR A 350 16.85 -14.78 -3.26
N LEU A 351 17.75 -15.07 -2.33
CA LEU A 351 17.42 -15.14 -0.91
C LEU A 351 17.22 -13.74 -0.31
N GLU A 352 18.01 -12.75 -0.71
CA GLU A 352 18.00 -11.42 -0.08
C GLU A 352 17.03 -10.42 -0.73
N GLU A 353 16.78 -10.50 -2.04
CA GLU A 353 15.95 -9.50 -2.73
C GLU A 353 14.44 -9.64 -2.41
N PRO A 354 13.76 -8.53 -2.08
CA PRO A 354 12.33 -8.55 -1.74
C PRO A 354 11.43 -8.85 -2.94
N GLU A 355 11.89 -8.56 -4.16
CA GLU A 355 11.16 -8.87 -5.41
C GLU A 355 11.01 -10.38 -5.61
N ILE A 356 11.94 -11.18 -5.07
CA ILE A 356 11.86 -12.64 -5.06
C ILE A 356 11.06 -13.09 -3.83
N ASN A 357 9.74 -12.96 -3.94
CA ASN A 357 8.83 -13.33 -2.88
C ASN A 357 8.68 -14.87 -2.75
N PRO A 358 8.07 -15.37 -1.65
CA PRO A 358 7.88 -16.82 -1.44
C PRO A 358 7.18 -17.55 -2.57
N SER A 359 6.27 -16.94 -3.34
CA SER A 359 5.59 -17.64 -4.44
C SER A 359 6.56 -18.12 -5.52
N ILE A 360 7.63 -17.36 -5.77
CA ILE A 360 8.70 -17.75 -6.70
C ILE A 360 9.45 -18.98 -6.18
N TRP A 361 9.74 -19.01 -4.87
CA TRP A 361 10.38 -20.15 -4.22
C TRP A 361 9.51 -21.39 -4.22
N HIS A 362 8.21 -21.27 -3.90
CA HIS A 362 7.27 -22.39 -3.99
C HIS A 362 7.15 -22.93 -5.42
N ARG A 363 7.17 -22.04 -6.43
CA ARG A 363 7.19 -22.43 -7.85
C ARG A 363 8.44 -23.21 -8.20
N LEU A 364 9.62 -22.73 -7.80
CA LEU A 364 10.90 -23.40 -8.02
C LEU A 364 10.97 -24.74 -7.27
N ALA A 365 10.48 -24.81 -6.03
CA ALA A 365 10.42 -26.03 -5.24
C ALA A 365 9.53 -27.09 -5.89
N LYS A 366 8.41 -26.69 -6.50
CA LYS A 366 7.53 -27.60 -7.24
C LYS A 366 8.17 -28.08 -8.56
N GLN A 367 8.90 -27.23 -9.26
CA GLN A 367 9.50 -27.56 -10.56
C GLN A 367 10.82 -28.32 -10.44
N TYR A 368 11.61 -28.05 -9.40
CA TYR A 368 12.98 -28.57 -9.21
C TYR A 368 13.22 -29.04 -7.76
N PRO A 369 12.39 -29.93 -7.18
CA PRO A 369 12.43 -30.24 -5.75
C PRO A 369 13.79 -30.74 -5.27
N GLU A 370 14.31 -31.82 -5.86
CA GLU A 370 15.59 -32.43 -5.45
C GLU A 370 16.78 -31.50 -5.69
N LYS A 371 16.76 -30.78 -6.82
CA LYS A 371 17.87 -29.91 -7.23
C LYS A 371 17.94 -28.66 -6.36
N LEU A 372 16.78 -28.06 -6.07
CA LEU A 372 16.70 -26.90 -5.19
C LEU A 372 17.09 -27.27 -3.75
N GLU A 373 16.62 -28.41 -3.24
CA GLU A 373 17.00 -28.92 -1.91
C GLU A 373 18.52 -29.05 -1.80
N LYS A 374 19.16 -29.73 -2.76
CA LYS A 374 20.62 -29.91 -2.78
C LYS A 374 21.37 -28.58 -2.85
N VAL A 375 20.93 -27.64 -3.67
CA VAL A 375 21.53 -26.30 -3.78
C VAL A 375 21.45 -25.55 -2.45
N LEU A 376 20.31 -25.63 -1.75
CA LEU A 376 20.13 -24.98 -0.45
C LEU A 376 20.91 -25.67 0.67
N GLN A 377 20.94 -27.01 0.71
CA GLN A 377 21.80 -27.79 1.62
C GLN A 377 23.26 -27.33 1.51
N ASP A 378 23.76 -27.28 0.27
CA ASP A 378 25.13 -26.89 -0.06
C ASP A 378 25.44 -25.43 0.29
N PHE A 379 24.56 -24.49 -0.07
CA PHE A 379 24.80 -23.06 0.10
C PHE A 379 24.63 -22.60 1.55
N LEU A 380 23.62 -23.12 2.25
CA LEU A 380 23.36 -22.81 3.65
C LEU A 380 24.25 -23.60 4.61
N ASN A 381 25.01 -24.57 4.09
CA ASN A 381 25.82 -25.51 4.86
C ASN A 381 24.97 -26.28 5.88
N ARG A 382 23.85 -26.84 5.42
CA ARG A 382 22.85 -27.59 6.20
C ARG A 382 22.57 -28.93 5.53
N GLU A 383 23.34 -29.96 5.85
CA GLU A 383 23.22 -31.29 5.20
C GLU A 383 21.84 -31.95 5.43
N GLU A 384 21.20 -31.68 6.56
CA GLU A 384 19.88 -32.22 6.90
C GLU A 384 18.71 -31.35 6.40
N PHE A 385 18.98 -30.25 5.66
CA PHE A 385 17.94 -29.36 5.17
C PHE A 385 16.94 -30.13 4.29
N ASN A 386 15.66 -30.04 4.64
CA ASN A 386 14.56 -30.61 3.91
C ASN A 386 13.69 -29.49 3.31
N LEU A 387 13.56 -29.46 1.99
CA LEU A 387 12.87 -28.40 1.28
C LEU A 387 11.40 -28.25 1.69
N GLN A 388 10.73 -29.34 2.06
CA GLN A 388 9.32 -29.29 2.45
C GLN A 388 9.14 -28.73 3.87
N GLN A 389 10.07 -28.98 4.77
CA GLN A 389 9.97 -28.60 6.20
C GLN A 389 10.65 -27.26 6.50
N ASP A 390 11.76 -26.97 5.83
CA ASP A 390 12.67 -25.88 6.24
C ASP A 390 12.61 -24.65 5.34
N LEU A 391 11.93 -24.73 4.19
CA LEU A 391 11.88 -23.62 3.23
C LEU A 391 11.28 -22.36 3.85
N GLU A 392 10.10 -22.45 4.47
CA GLU A 392 9.43 -21.28 5.05
C GLU A 392 10.28 -20.61 6.13
N THR A 393 10.85 -21.41 7.05
CA THR A 393 11.76 -20.92 8.10
C THR A 393 12.97 -20.22 7.49
N THR A 394 13.56 -20.80 6.45
CA THR A 394 14.70 -20.20 5.74
C THR A 394 14.30 -18.88 5.08
N LEU A 395 13.15 -18.81 4.40
CA LEU A 395 12.69 -17.57 3.79
C LEU A 395 12.46 -16.47 4.86
N GLN A 396 11.98 -16.83 6.05
CA GLN A 396 11.86 -15.90 7.18
C GLN A 396 13.21 -15.42 7.71
N GLU A 397 14.23 -16.29 7.80
CA GLU A 397 15.60 -15.90 8.18
C GLU A 397 16.17 -14.82 7.24
N PHE A 398 15.81 -14.87 5.97
CA PHE A 398 16.15 -13.85 4.96
C PHE A 398 15.12 -12.71 4.86
N ASN A 399 14.31 -12.51 5.89
CA ASN A 399 13.33 -11.42 6.01
C ASN A 399 12.24 -11.39 4.92
N LYS A 400 11.93 -12.54 4.31
CA LYS A 400 10.79 -12.63 3.38
C LYS A 400 9.49 -12.81 4.16
N SER A 401 8.52 -11.94 3.89
CA SER A 401 7.17 -12.12 4.42
C SER A 401 6.53 -13.34 3.77
N LEU A 402 6.05 -14.29 4.58
CA LEU A 402 5.30 -15.46 4.08
C LEU A 402 3.87 -15.12 3.65
N ASN A 403 3.32 -14.03 4.21
CA ASN A 403 1.99 -13.57 3.88
C ASN A 403 2.05 -12.60 2.70
N PRO A 404 1.16 -12.76 1.70
CA PRO A 404 1.05 -11.81 0.61
C PRO A 404 0.55 -10.46 1.13
N GLU A 405 1.17 -9.40 0.65
CA GLU A 405 0.72 -8.02 0.84
C GLU A 405 0.01 -7.54 -0.43
N LEU A 406 -0.84 -6.52 -0.29
CA LEU A 406 -1.59 -5.98 -1.43
C LEU A 406 -0.61 -5.54 -2.55
N PRO A 407 -0.62 -6.19 -3.73
CA PRO A 407 0.34 -5.90 -4.79
C PRO A 407 0.16 -4.52 -5.41
N GLU A 408 1.21 -3.97 -6.04
CA GLU A 408 1.13 -2.66 -6.72
C GLU A 408 0.17 -2.65 -7.94
N ILE A 409 -0.14 -3.82 -8.50
CA ILE A 409 -1.13 -3.94 -9.59
C ILE A 409 -2.58 -3.90 -9.10
N ALA A 410 -2.81 -3.93 -7.78
CA ALA A 410 -4.15 -3.87 -7.22
C ALA A 410 -4.80 -2.52 -7.58
N SER A 411 -6.10 -2.55 -7.81
CA SER A 411 -6.87 -1.35 -8.06
C SER A 411 -6.79 -0.41 -6.86
N VAL A 412 -6.85 0.89 -7.13
CA VAL A 412 -6.81 1.95 -6.12
C VAL A 412 -7.99 2.89 -6.29
N PRO A 413 -8.42 3.61 -5.23
CA PRO A 413 -9.49 4.59 -5.36
C PRO A 413 -9.22 5.62 -6.46
N LEU A 414 -10.28 5.99 -7.19
CA LEU A 414 -10.19 6.90 -8.34
C LEU A 414 -9.45 8.21 -8.04
N HIS A 415 -9.71 8.82 -6.87
CA HIS A 415 -9.04 10.07 -6.49
C HIS A 415 -7.53 9.89 -6.24
N LEU A 416 -7.10 8.71 -5.80
CA LEU A 416 -5.68 8.38 -5.70
C LEU A 416 -5.07 8.22 -7.08
N HIS A 417 -5.71 7.45 -7.96
CA HIS A 417 -5.26 7.28 -9.35
C HIS A 417 -5.07 8.64 -10.04
N ASN A 418 -6.09 9.50 -9.98
CA ASN A 418 -6.07 10.84 -10.58
C ASN A 418 -4.92 11.69 -10.02
N LEU A 419 -4.75 11.69 -8.68
CA LEU A 419 -3.66 12.43 -8.05
C LEU A 419 -2.29 11.97 -8.56
N PHE A 420 -2.05 10.66 -8.69
CA PHE A 420 -0.77 10.14 -9.19
C PHE A 420 -0.53 10.53 -10.64
N GLN A 421 -1.54 10.43 -11.51
CA GLN A 421 -1.44 10.85 -12.91
C GLN A 421 -1.11 12.34 -13.04
N GLU A 422 -1.83 13.20 -12.30
CA GLU A 422 -1.60 14.63 -12.30
C GLU A 422 -0.21 15.01 -11.74
N ALA A 423 0.24 14.31 -10.69
CA ALA A 423 1.57 14.50 -10.12
C ALA A 423 2.68 14.16 -11.14
N LEU A 424 2.53 13.06 -11.91
CA LEU A 424 3.45 12.69 -12.98
C LEU A 424 3.49 13.75 -14.09
N ILE A 425 2.32 14.25 -14.51
CA ILE A 425 2.22 15.32 -15.51
C ILE A 425 2.93 16.59 -15.02
N GLU A 426 2.73 17.01 -13.77
CA GLU A 426 3.36 18.22 -13.23
C GLU A 426 4.89 18.11 -13.17
N VAL A 427 5.42 16.94 -12.77
CA VAL A 427 6.87 16.67 -12.72
C VAL A 427 7.47 16.64 -14.13
N ASN A 428 6.83 15.94 -15.06
CA ASN A 428 7.30 15.83 -16.44
C ASN A 428 7.16 17.15 -17.22
N GLY A 429 6.09 17.91 -17.00
CA GLY A 429 5.87 19.23 -17.60
C GLY A 429 6.92 20.27 -17.20
N LYS A 430 7.39 20.25 -15.94
CA LYS A 430 8.48 21.12 -15.46
C LYS A 430 9.84 20.78 -16.08
N SER A 431 10.06 19.53 -16.52
CA SER A 431 11.29 19.14 -17.24
C SER A 431 11.39 19.77 -18.64
N LYS A 432 10.25 19.97 -19.32
CA LYS A 432 10.20 20.60 -20.65
C LYS A 432 10.34 22.13 -20.60
N SER A 433 9.97 22.78 -19.50
CA SER A 433 10.03 24.25 -19.39
C SER A 433 11.42 24.82 -19.05
N LYS A 434 12.38 24.00 -18.59
CA LYS A 434 13.76 24.45 -18.33
C LYS A 434 14.66 24.57 -19.56
N ASN A 435 14.21 24.15 -20.76
CA ASN A 435 14.99 24.21 -22.00
C ASN A 435 14.64 25.36 -22.97
N LYS A 436 13.79 26.33 -22.58
CA LYS A 436 13.70 27.60 -23.33
C LYS A 436 14.75 28.58 -22.81
N SER A 437 15.96 28.43 -23.35
CA SER A 437 17.06 29.37 -23.19
C SER A 437 16.66 30.79 -23.58
N LYS A 438 17.03 31.75 -22.72
CA LYS A 438 17.04 33.20 -22.96
C LYS A 438 17.48 33.53 -24.39
N ALA A 439 16.57 34.09 -25.20
CA ALA A 439 16.96 34.85 -26.37
C ALA A 439 17.61 36.16 -25.89
N LYS A 440 18.91 36.30 -26.16
CA LYS A 440 19.66 37.55 -25.97
C LYS A 440 19.08 38.62 -26.89
N ALA A 441 18.69 39.76 -26.33
CA ALA A 441 18.65 41.01 -27.06
C ALA A 441 20.10 41.40 -27.41
N GLY A 442 20.37 41.64 -28.69
CA GLY A 442 21.59 42.23 -29.20
C GLY A 442 21.22 43.37 -30.12
N PHE A 443 21.55 44.59 -29.71
CA PHE A 443 21.61 45.78 -30.55
C PHE A 443 22.63 45.58 -31.67
N GLY A 444 22.33 46.11 -32.85
CA GLY A 444 23.22 46.14 -34.02
C GLY A 444 22.44 46.33 -35.30
#